data_AF-A0A926EKK5-F1
#
_entry.id   AF-A0A926EKK5-F1
#
_cell.length_a   1.000
_cell.length_b   1.000
_cell.length_c   1.000
_cell.angle_alpha   90.00
_cell.angle_beta   90.00
_cell.angle_gamma   90.00
#
_symmetry.space_group_name_H-M   'P 1'
#
loop_
_entity.id
_entity.type
_entity.pdbx_description
1 polymer ?
#
loop_
_entity_poly.entity_id
_entity_poly.type
_entity_poly.pdbx_seq_one_letter_code
_entity_poly.pdbx_strand_id
1 'polypeptide(L)'
;MNLLNEIRDYTDYVRQNTYIYSLQKQGIDLLNKFITQQIDGPTPKRGYIEMIDYFLAVWIPKHKKYLTVEEAFNIVYASQDLLTFIHKKYDREDNTPLILEYYGEEYMRLYRVNEIVRKMVGDPVISMKPTIIDLQGYKDYKEKVQHKDTMAMYEQGLFCIEEINDEGYLVLNKLSNHKCCRVLMRRDWMYHFKVNDILQVTLKRKIFFVYWEIEQFKVYYTEKAARYL
;
A
#
# COMPACT_ATOMS: atom_id res chain seq x y z
N MET A 1 24.26 -11.50 -9.46
CA MET A 1 22.97 -11.96 -10.02
C MET A 1 22.09 -10.73 -10.20
N ASN A 2 21.59 -10.45 -11.41
CA ASN A 2 20.90 -9.18 -11.72
C ASN A 2 19.39 -9.43 -11.86
N LEU A 3 18.58 -8.92 -10.94
CA LEU A 3 17.12 -9.12 -10.95
C LEU A 3 16.47 -8.56 -12.22
N LEU A 4 17.06 -7.50 -12.80
CA LEU A 4 16.58 -6.94 -14.07
C LEU A 4 16.69 -7.95 -15.21
N ASN A 5 17.79 -8.73 -15.26
CA ASN A 5 17.97 -9.75 -16.28
C ASN A 5 16.96 -10.89 -16.07
N GLU A 6 16.72 -11.30 -14.82
CA GLU A 6 15.73 -12.34 -14.53
C GLU A 6 14.30 -11.90 -14.88
N ILE A 7 13.94 -10.64 -14.64
CA ILE A 7 12.63 -10.09 -15.06
C ILE A 7 12.52 -10.12 -16.58
N ARG A 8 13.59 -9.78 -17.32
CA ARG A 8 13.59 -9.84 -18.79
C ARG A 8 13.40 -11.26 -19.29
N ASP A 9 14.18 -12.21 -18.79
CA ASP A 9 14.06 -13.63 -19.14
C ASP A 9 12.65 -14.16 -18.84
N TYR A 10 12.12 -13.81 -17.67
CA TYR A 10 10.75 -14.16 -17.28
C TYR A 10 9.70 -13.54 -18.20
N THR A 11 9.88 -12.28 -18.59
CA THR A 11 8.98 -11.57 -19.50
C THR A 11 8.92 -12.29 -20.85
N ASP A 12 10.08 -12.70 -21.38
CA ASP A 12 10.15 -13.42 -22.66
C ASP A 12 9.58 -14.84 -22.55
N TYR A 13 9.73 -15.51 -21.40
CA TYR A 13 9.06 -16.78 -21.12
C TYR A 13 7.54 -16.65 -21.12
N VAL A 14 6.98 -15.69 -20.37
CA VAL A 14 5.52 -15.53 -20.23
C VAL A 14 4.87 -15.04 -21.52
N ARG A 15 5.57 -14.27 -22.36
CA ARG A 15 5.07 -13.81 -23.67
C ARG A 15 4.68 -14.95 -24.61
N GLN A 16 5.19 -16.16 -24.39
CA GLN A 16 4.79 -17.36 -25.13
C GLN A 16 3.32 -17.73 -24.91
N ASN A 17 2.73 -17.33 -23.77
CA ASN A 17 1.31 -17.48 -23.49
C ASN A 17 0.63 -16.11 -23.39
N THR A 18 -0.04 -15.70 -24.47
CA THR A 18 -0.66 -14.37 -24.59
C THR A 18 -1.70 -14.10 -23.49
N TYR A 19 -2.43 -15.11 -23.05
CA TYR A 19 -3.43 -14.97 -21.98
C TYR A 19 -2.76 -14.64 -20.65
N ILE A 20 -1.78 -15.45 -20.22
CA ILE A 20 -1.05 -15.22 -18.96
C ILE A 20 -0.31 -13.88 -19.02
N TYR A 21 0.33 -13.56 -20.13
CA TYR A 21 1.01 -12.28 -20.32
C TYR A 21 0.06 -11.10 -20.16
N SER A 22 -1.16 -11.17 -20.71
CA SER A 22 -2.13 -10.08 -20.60
C SER A 22 -2.54 -9.79 -19.15
N LEU A 23 -2.68 -10.82 -18.31
CA LEU A 23 -3.01 -10.69 -16.90
C LEU A 23 -1.85 -10.11 -16.08
N GLN A 24 -0.63 -10.54 -16.38
CA GLN A 24 0.56 -10.18 -15.60
C GLN A 24 1.28 -8.92 -16.09
N LYS A 25 0.96 -8.43 -17.29
CA LYS A 25 1.67 -7.32 -17.93
C LYS A 25 1.85 -6.12 -17.00
N GLN A 26 0.78 -5.71 -16.30
CA GLN A 26 0.84 -4.60 -15.36
C GLN A 26 1.80 -4.88 -14.19
N GLY A 27 1.78 -6.08 -13.63
CA GLY A 27 2.70 -6.48 -12.56
C GLY A 27 4.15 -6.46 -13.02
N ILE A 28 4.43 -7.03 -14.20
CA ILE A 28 5.76 -7.05 -14.82
C ILE A 28 6.26 -5.64 -15.11
N ASP A 29 5.42 -4.77 -15.67
CA ASP A 29 5.76 -3.38 -15.97
C ASP A 29 6.10 -2.61 -14.68
N LEU A 30 5.39 -2.88 -13.58
CA LEU A 30 5.66 -2.26 -12.29
C LEU A 30 6.93 -2.78 -11.63
N LEU A 31 7.19 -4.08 -11.72
CA LEU A 31 8.45 -4.68 -11.26
C LEU A 31 9.65 -4.10 -12.02
N ASN A 32 9.56 -4.01 -13.34
CA ASN A 32 10.59 -3.38 -14.16
C ASN A 32 10.83 -1.93 -13.73
N LYS A 33 9.77 -1.14 -13.59
CA LYS A 33 9.88 0.25 -13.12
C LYS A 33 10.53 0.35 -11.75
N PHE A 34 10.13 -0.52 -10.81
CA PHE A 34 10.70 -0.57 -9.47
C PHE A 34 12.21 -0.87 -9.53
N ILE A 35 12.62 -1.92 -10.23
CA ILE A 35 14.03 -2.34 -10.28
C ILE A 35 14.90 -1.30 -10.96
N THR A 36 14.45 -0.70 -12.06
CA THR A 36 15.20 0.39 -12.71
C THR A 36 15.42 1.56 -11.76
N GLN A 37 14.41 1.95 -10.97
CA GLN A 37 14.56 3.01 -9.96
C GLN A 37 15.51 2.64 -8.81
N GLN A 38 15.63 1.35 -8.48
CA GLN A 38 16.53 0.88 -7.42
C GLN A 38 17.98 0.77 -7.89
N ILE A 39 18.22 0.47 -9.16
CA ILE A 39 19.57 0.42 -9.76
C ILE A 39 20.26 1.79 -9.72
N ASP A 40 19.49 2.85 -9.91
CA ASP A 40 19.97 4.24 -9.89
C ASP A 40 19.97 4.87 -8.48
N GLY A 41 19.49 4.14 -7.47
CA GLY A 41 19.29 4.63 -6.10
C GLY A 41 20.37 4.18 -5.10
N PRO A 42 20.47 4.82 -3.92
CA PRO A 42 21.44 4.49 -2.87
C PRO A 42 21.10 3.20 -2.09
N THR A 43 20.22 2.34 -2.61
CA THR A 43 19.62 1.24 -1.84
C THR A 43 20.61 0.09 -1.67
N PRO A 44 20.74 -0.50 -0.46
CA PRO A 44 21.63 -1.64 -0.25
C PRO A 44 21.29 -2.82 -1.17
N LYS A 45 22.33 -3.58 -1.58
CA LYS A 45 22.19 -4.82 -2.35
C LYS A 45 21.39 -5.84 -1.53
N ARG A 46 20.10 -5.95 -1.80
CA ARG A 46 19.18 -6.93 -1.19
C ARG A 46 19.14 -8.23 -1.99
N GLY A 47 18.76 -9.34 -1.34
CA GLY A 47 18.41 -10.57 -2.06
C GLY A 47 17.14 -10.40 -2.90
N TYR A 48 16.92 -11.27 -3.88
CA TYR A 48 15.71 -11.19 -4.74
C TYR A 48 14.41 -11.25 -3.92
N ILE A 49 14.34 -12.14 -2.94
CA ILE A 49 13.17 -12.29 -2.08
C ILE A 49 12.91 -10.99 -1.31
N GLU A 50 13.93 -10.39 -0.70
CA GLU A 50 13.80 -9.12 0.03
C GLU A 50 13.45 -7.94 -0.88
N MET A 51 13.92 -7.94 -2.13
CA MET A 51 13.53 -6.92 -3.11
C MET A 51 12.05 -7.03 -3.48
N ILE A 52 11.56 -8.25 -3.69
CA ILE A 52 10.14 -8.50 -3.98
C ILE A 52 9.26 -8.23 -2.75
N ASP A 53 9.68 -8.65 -1.55
CA ASP A 53 8.96 -8.37 -0.30
C ASP A 53 8.90 -6.85 -0.04
N TYR A 54 9.98 -6.10 -0.29
CA TYR A 54 9.94 -4.63 -0.24
C TYR A 54 9.05 -4.00 -1.33
N PHE A 55 9.12 -4.52 -2.55
CA PHE A 55 8.27 -4.07 -3.65
C PHE A 55 6.80 -4.16 -3.26
N LEU A 56 6.39 -5.28 -2.67
CA LEU A 56 5.02 -5.52 -2.24
C LEU A 56 4.67 -4.79 -0.93
N ALA A 57 5.54 -4.80 0.08
CA ALA A 57 5.23 -4.19 1.37
C ALA A 57 5.19 -2.66 1.31
N VAL A 58 6.04 -2.03 0.50
CA VAL A 58 6.29 -0.58 0.55
C VAL A 58 6.11 0.11 -0.79
N TRP A 59 6.76 -0.39 -1.85
CA TRP A 59 6.83 0.37 -3.10
C TRP A 59 5.46 0.45 -3.78
N ILE A 60 4.73 -0.66 -3.88
CA ILE A 60 3.40 -0.70 -4.49
C ILE A 60 2.40 0.19 -3.73
N PRO A 61 2.18 0.03 -2.41
CA PRO A 61 1.26 0.93 -1.69
C PRO A 61 1.59 2.42 -1.84
N LYS A 62 2.89 2.76 -1.89
CA LYS A 62 3.36 4.15 -2.02
C LYS A 62 3.12 4.74 -3.41
N HIS A 63 3.33 3.97 -4.47
CA HIS A 63 3.30 4.49 -5.86
C HIS A 63 2.00 4.17 -6.60
N LYS A 64 1.26 3.16 -6.15
CA LYS A 64 0.01 2.69 -6.74
C LYS A 64 -1.12 2.79 -5.73
N LYS A 65 -1.55 4.04 -5.56
CA LYS A 65 -2.67 4.44 -4.73
C LYS A 65 -3.98 3.82 -5.19
N TYR A 66 -4.26 3.82 -6.49
CA TYR A 66 -5.51 3.33 -7.06
C TYR A 66 -5.22 2.02 -7.77
N LEU A 67 -5.58 0.91 -7.12
CA LEU A 67 -5.63 -0.41 -7.73
C LEU A 67 -6.96 -1.03 -7.34
N THR A 68 -7.59 -1.66 -8.33
CA THR A 68 -8.67 -2.60 -8.08
C THR A 68 -8.13 -3.87 -7.45
N VAL A 69 -9.00 -4.62 -6.78
CA VAL A 69 -8.68 -5.91 -6.15
C VAL A 69 -8.03 -6.87 -7.16
N GLU A 70 -8.55 -6.91 -8.39
CA GLU A 70 -8.01 -7.73 -9.49
C GLU A 70 -6.58 -7.32 -9.87
N GLU A 71 -6.31 -6.02 -10.00
CA GLU A 71 -4.96 -5.54 -10.34
C GLU A 71 -3.96 -5.81 -9.21
N ALA A 72 -4.39 -5.62 -7.97
CA ALA A 72 -3.60 -5.93 -6.79
C ALA A 72 -3.24 -7.44 -6.77
N PHE A 73 -4.21 -8.31 -7.04
CA PHE A 73 -4.00 -9.75 -7.13
C PHE A 73 -3.03 -10.12 -8.27
N ASN A 74 -3.21 -9.55 -9.46
CA ASN A 74 -2.35 -9.80 -10.62
C ASN A 74 -0.89 -9.39 -10.37
N ILE A 75 -0.65 -8.32 -9.59
CA ILE A 75 0.70 -7.89 -9.21
C ILE A 75 1.36 -8.92 -8.27
N VAL A 76 0.63 -9.43 -7.28
CA VAL A 76 1.12 -10.47 -6.37
C VAL A 76 1.41 -11.75 -7.16
N TYR A 77 0.50 -12.14 -8.05
CA TYR A 77 0.65 -13.32 -8.89
C TYR A 77 1.89 -13.23 -9.82
N ALA A 78 2.09 -12.11 -10.51
CA ALA A 78 3.28 -11.90 -11.33
C ALA A 78 4.59 -11.96 -10.51
N SER A 79 4.57 -11.48 -9.28
CA SER A 79 5.73 -11.52 -8.37
C SER A 79 6.05 -12.96 -7.91
N GLN A 80 5.01 -13.73 -7.59
CA GLN A 80 5.10 -15.14 -7.23
C GLN A 80 5.65 -16.00 -8.38
N ASP A 81 5.12 -15.82 -9.58
CA ASP A 81 5.55 -16.59 -10.75
C ASP A 81 6.98 -16.26 -11.16
N LEU A 82 7.40 -14.98 -11.06
CA LEU A 82 8.79 -14.59 -11.27
C LEU A 82 9.74 -15.32 -10.30
N LEU A 83 9.41 -15.34 -9.00
CA LEU A 83 10.24 -16.06 -8.02
C LEU A 83 10.26 -17.56 -8.32
N THR A 84 9.13 -18.14 -8.70
CA THR A 84 9.02 -19.56 -9.08
C THR A 84 9.86 -19.87 -10.31
N PHE A 85 9.89 -18.97 -11.30
CA PHE A 85 10.75 -19.07 -12.48
C PHE A 85 12.24 -19.05 -12.11
N ILE A 86 12.65 -18.08 -11.27
CA ILE A 86 14.05 -17.99 -10.79
C ILE A 86 14.42 -19.24 -9.99
N HIS A 87 13.55 -19.71 -9.10
CA HIS A 87 13.76 -20.91 -8.30
C HIS A 87 14.02 -22.13 -9.18
N LYS A 88 13.14 -22.38 -10.17
CA LYS A 88 13.29 -23.50 -11.13
C LYS A 88 14.57 -23.40 -11.97
N LYS A 89 14.97 -22.18 -12.34
CA LYS A 89 16.18 -21.95 -13.16
C LYS A 89 17.48 -22.25 -12.40
N TYR A 90 17.50 -22.10 -11.08
CA TYR A 90 18.71 -22.19 -10.26
C TYR A 90 18.69 -23.27 -9.18
N ASP A 91 17.65 -24.09 -9.11
CA ASP A 91 17.50 -25.22 -8.19
C ASP A 91 17.81 -24.85 -6.72
N ARG A 92 17.21 -23.76 -6.23
CA ARG A 92 17.46 -23.24 -4.87
C ARG A 92 16.28 -23.55 -3.96
N GLU A 93 16.45 -24.26 -2.84
CA GLU A 93 15.35 -24.63 -1.92
C GLU A 93 14.60 -23.47 -1.21
N ASP A 94 14.99 -22.21 -1.41
CA ASP A 94 14.44 -21.08 -0.64
C ASP A 94 12.97 -20.73 -1.00
N ASN A 95 12.06 -21.04 -0.05
CA ASN A 95 10.80 -20.38 0.36
C ASN A 95 10.01 -19.53 -0.66
N THR A 96 9.86 -20.02 -1.87
CA THR A 96 9.07 -19.40 -2.94
C THR A 96 7.54 -19.36 -2.66
N PRO A 97 6.90 -20.33 -1.97
CA PRO A 97 5.43 -20.34 -1.77
C PRO A 97 4.85 -19.21 -0.91
N LEU A 98 5.67 -18.54 -0.08
CA LEU A 98 5.17 -17.67 1.00
C LEU A 98 4.60 -16.32 0.54
N ILE A 99 4.90 -15.86 -0.69
CA ILE A 99 4.45 -14.53 -1.14
C ILE A 99 2.96 -14.52 -1.40
N LEU A 100 2.44 -15.46 -2.18
CA LEU A 100 1.00 -15.52 -2.46
C LEU A 100 0.19 -15.80 -1.19
N GLU A 101 0.69 -16.69 -0.32
CA GLU A 101 0.04 -17.02 0.96
C GLU A 101 -0.14 -15.78 1.84
N TYR A 102 0.88 -14.94 1.96
CA TYR A 102 0.77 -13.71 2.76
C TYR A 102 0.06 -12.58 2.02
N TYR A 103 0.51 -12.24 0.80
CA TYR A 103 0.05 -11.03 0.12
C TYR A 103 -1.25 -11.21 -0.66
N GLY A 104 -1.67 -12.44 -0.97
CA GLY A 104 -2.90 -12.71 -1.72
C GLY A 104 -4.11 -12.08 -1.04
N GLU A 105 -4.37 -12.45 0.22
CA GLU A 105 -5.49 -11.90 0.99
C GLU A 105 -5.20 -10.49 1.53
N GLU A 106 -3.97 -10.24 1.99
CA GLU A 106 -3.59 -8.97 2.61
C GLU A 106 -3.66 -7.80 1.62
N TYR A 107 -3.39 -7.99 0.33
CA TYR A 107 -3.56 -6.95 -0.67
C TYR A 107 -5.04 -6.61 -0.91
N MET A 108 -5.92 -7.62 -0.95
CA MET A 108 -7.36 -7.38 -1.09
C MET A 108 -7.88 -6.54 0.08
N ARG A 109 -7.46 -6.88 1.30
CA ARG A 109 -7.77 -6.12 2.51
C ARG A 109 -7.19 -4.70 2.46
N LEU A 110 -5.90 -4.55 2.17
CA LEU A 110 -5.21 -3.26 2.12
C LEU A 110 -5.86 -2.28 1.15
N TYR A 111 -6.24 -2.75 -0.05
CA TYR A 111 -6.89 -1.90 -1.03
C TYR A 111 -8.35 -1.57 -0.67
N ARG A 112 -9.06 -2.48 0.01
CA ARG A 112 -10.37 -2.16 0.61
C ARG A 112 -10.26 -1.11 1.71
N VAL A 113 -9.25 -1.18 2.59
CA VAL A 113 -8.99 -0.15 3.61
C VAL A 113 -8.65 1.19 2.96
N ASN A 114 -7.78 1.19 1.94
CA ASN A 114 -7.43 2.40 1.19
C ASN A 114 -8.68 3.10 0.63
N GLU A 115 -9.61 2.35 0.05
CA GLU A 115 -10.88 2.90 -0.46
C GLU A 115 -11.73 3.51 0.65
N ILE A 116 -11.83 2.84 1.80
CA ILE A 116 -12.61 3.30 2.95
C ILE A 116 -12.03 4.60 3.52
N VAL A 117 -10.72 4.65 3.76
CA VAL A 117 -10.05 5.85 4.29
C VAL A 117 -10.12 7.00 3.29
N ARG A 118 -10.08 6.72 1.98
CA ARG A 118 -10.28 7.76 0.96
C ARG A 118 -11.66 8.38 0.99
N LYS A 119 -12.70 7.55 1.10
CA LYS A 119 -14.07 8.04 1.27
C LYS A 119 -14.20 8.90 2.53
N MET A 120 -13.47 8.57 3.60
CA MET A 120 -13.44 9.39 4.84
C MET A 120 -12.84 10.77 4.64
N VAL A 121 -11.69 10.85 3.98
CA VAL A 121 -11.00 12.14 3.79
C VAL A 121 -11.67 13.03 2.73
N GLY A 122 -12.67 12.50 2.02
CA GLY A 122 -13.37 13.19 0.94
C GLY A 122 -12.61 13.15 -0.37
N ASP A 123 -11.91 12.05 -0.67
CA ASP A 123 -11.23 11.86 -1.95
C ASP A 123 -12.26 11.92 -3.10
N PRO A 124 -12.03 12.75 -4.14
CA PRO A 124 -13.01 12.99 -5.19
C PRO A 124 -13.14 11.85 -6.22
N VAL A 125 -12.32 10.81 -6.14
CA VAL A 125 -12.40 9.65 -7.04
C VAL A 125 -13.58 8.75 -6.66
N ILE A 126 -14.60 8.70 -7.52
CA ILE A 126 -15.83 7.91 -7.34
C ILE A 126 -15.63 6.45 -7.79
N SER A 127 -14.98 6.27 -8.94
CA SER A 127 -14.69 4.95 -9.53
C SER A 127 -13.25 4.92 -10.03
N MET A 128 -12.60 3.76 -9.93
CA MET A 128 -11.24 3.54 -10.46
C MET A 128 -11.26 2.91 -11.87
N LYS A 129 -12.37 2.28 -12.28
CA LYS A 129 -12.52 1.65 -13.61
C LYS A 129 -13.95 1.84 -14.16
N PRO A 130 -14.16 2.72 -15.16
CA PRO A 130 -13.23 3.78 -15.58
C PRO A 130 -12.98 4.78 -14.44
N THR A 131 -11.88 5.53 -14.49
CA THR A 131 -11.62 6.58 -13.49
C THR A 131 -12.67 7.68 -13.62
N ILE A 132 -13.53 7.81 -12.62
CA ILE A 132 -14.56 8.85 -12.54
C ILE A 132 -14.23 9.75 -11.35
N ILE A 133 -14.17 11.05 -11.59
CA ILE A 133 -13.85 12.06 -10.58
C ILE A 133 -15.06 12.99 -10.44
N ASP A 134 -15.53 13.19 -9.21
CA ASP A 134 -16.50 14.23 -8.92
C ASP A 134 -15.82 15.60 -9.02
N LEU A 135 -16.26 16.43 -9.96
CA LEU A 135 -15.70 17.77 -10.13
C LEU A 135 -16.07 18.71 -8.98
N GLN A 136 -17.24 18.53 -8.36
CA GLN A 136 -17.62 19.37 -7.22
C GLN A 136 -16.84 18.94 -5.98
N GLY A 137 -16.85 17.63 -5.66
CA GLY A 137 -16.01 17.07 -4.61
C GLY A 137 -14.53 17.39 -4.79
N TYR A 138 -14.02 17.47 -6.03
CA TYR A 138 -12.64 17.87 -6.29
C TYR A 138 -12.37 19.33 -5.90
N LYS A 139 -13.29 20.26 -6.19
CA LYS A 139 -13.16 21.67 -5.77
C LYS A 139 -13.16 21.76 -4.25
N ASP A 140 -14.12 21.11 -3.60
CA ASP A 140 -14.27 21.11 -2.14
C ASP A 140 -13.02 20.51 -1.46
N TYR A 141 -12.53 19.38 -2.00
CA TYR A 141 -11.29 18.74 -1.55
C TYR A 141 -10.09 19.69 -1.68
N LYS A 142 -9.97 20.38 -2.82
CA LYS A 142 -8.86 21.31 -3.07
C LYS A 142 -8.90 22.51 -2.13
N GLU A 143 -10.06 23.08 -1.88
CA GLU A 143 -10.26 24.18 -0.93
C GLU A 143 -9.90 23.75 0.50
N LYS A 144 -10.37 22.57 0.93
CA LYS A 144 -10.04 21.99 2.25
C LYS A 144 -8.55 21.78 2.43
N VAL A 145 -7.84 21.29 1.40
CA VAL A 145 -6.38 21.10 1.46
C VAL A 145 -5.62 22.44 1.56
N GLN A 146 -6.15 23.51 0.97
CA GLN A 146 -5.52 24.84 0.99
C GLN A 146 -5.74 25.58 2.31
N HIS A 147 -6.88 25.39 2.97
CA HIS A 147 -7.21 26.09 4.21
C HIS A 147 -6.96 25.23 5.46
N LYS A 148 -5.86 25.51 6.15
CA LYS A 148 -5.63 24.96 7.49
C LYS A 148 -6.43 25.74 8.53
N ASP A 149 -7.24 24.99 9.28
CA ASP A 149 -7.99 25.48 10.43
C ASP A 149 -7.02 26.00 11.51
N THR A 150 -7.15 27.28 11.86
CA THR A 150 -6.26 27.98 12.80
C THR A 150 -6.47 27.53 14.25
N MET A 151 -7.62 26.93 14.56
CA MET A 151 -7.95 26.39 15.89
C MET A 151 -7.82 24.86 15.95
N ALA A 152 -6.81 24.31 15.28
CA ALA A 152 -6.54 22.87 15.28
C ALA A 152 -5.06 22.55 15.41
N MET A 153 -4.78 21.43 16.09
CA MET A 153 -3.47 20.81 16.12
C MET A 153 -3.37 19.81 14.97
N TYR A 154 -2.18 19.71 14.38
CA TYR A 154 -1.91 18.77 13.29
C TYR A 154 -0.73 17.88 13.66
N GLU A 155 -0.85 16.60 13.32
CA GLU A 155 0.22 15.62 13.47
C GLU A 155 0.37 14.85 12.18
N GLN A 156 1.54 14.94 11.56
CA GLN A 156 1.85 14.22 10.34
C GLN A 156 2.94 13.18 10.61
N GLY A 157 2.81 11.99 10.03
CA GLY A 157 3.83 10.96 10.13
C GLY A 157 3.34 9.59 9.71
N LEU A 158 4.15 8.59 10.10
CA LEU A 158 3.78 7.18 10.08
C LEU A 158 3.24 6.81 11.46
N PHE A 159 2.08 6.15 11.48
CA PHE A 159 1.41 5.71 12.68
C PHE A 159 1.11 4.23 12.60
N CYS A 160 1.40 3.50 13.65
CA CYS A 160 1.04 2.10 13.80
C CYS A 160 -0.31 1.98 14.51
N ILE A 161 -1.15 1.03 14.10
CA ILE A 161 -2.40 0.70 14.81
C ILE A 161 -2.05 -0.16 16.01
N GLU A 162 -2.23 0.36 17.22
CA GLU A 162 -1.99 -0.38 18.46
C GLU A 162 -3.24 -1.11 18.94
N GLU A 163 -4.41 -0.48 18.80
CA GLU A 163 -5.67 -1.02 19.30
C GLU A 163 -6.80 -0.66 18.33
N ILE A 164 -7.69 -1.63 18.11
CA ILE A 164 -8.97 -1.46 17.43
C ILE A 164 -10.04 -1.67 18.48
N ASN A 165 -10.74 -0.61 18.86
CA ASN A 165 -11.72 -0.67 19.94
C ASN A 165 -13.14 -0.79 19.37
N ASP A 166 -13.90 -1.78 19.84
CA ASP A 166 -15.27 -2.05 19.40
C ASP A 166 -16.25 -0.89 19.65
N GLU A 167 -15.91 0.04 20.53
CA GLU A 167 -16.73 1.20 20.84
C GLU A 167 -16.75 2.24 19.69
N GLY A 168 -15.78 2.22 18.77
CA GLY A 168 -15.77 3.13 17.62
C GLY A 168 -14.50 3.94 17.42
N TYR A 169 -13.34 3.49 17.90
CA TYR A 169 -12.10 4.25 17.72
C TYR A 169 -10.88 3.34 17.50
N LEU A 170 -9.88 3.90 16.82
CA LEU A 170 -8.55 3.33 16.63
C LEU A 170 -7.54 4.06 17.51
N VAL A 171 -6.63 3.33 18.13
CA VAL A 171 -5.46 3.89 18.78
C VAL A 171 -4.29 3.83 17.83
N LEU A 172 -3.79 5.00 17.43
CA LEU A 172 -2.67 5.16 16.53
C LEU A 172 -1.44 5.64 17.30
N ASN A 173 -0.31 4.96 17.15
CA ASN A 173 0.95 5.35 17.76
C ASN A 173 1.95 5.83 16.71
N LYS A 174 2.44 7.06 16.89
CA LYS A 174 3.38 7.66 15.94
C LYS A 174 4.76 7.02 16.07
N LEU A 175 5.28 6.46 14.99
CA LEU A 175 6.54 5.71 14.99
C LEU A 175 7.76 6.54 15.42
N SER A 176 7.75 7.86 15.19
CA SER A 176 8.91 8.72 15.46
C SER A 176 9.10 9.11 16.93
N ASN A 177 8.01 9.22 17.69
CA ASN A 177 8.05 9.79 19.06
C ASN A 177 7.06 9.12 20.02
N HIS A 178 6.48 7.99 19.63
CA HIS A 178 5.50 7.22 20.40
C HIS A 178 4.30 8.05 20.90
N LYS A 179 3.92 9.07 20.13
CA LYS A 179 2.71 9.86 20.44
C LYS A 179 1.47 9.06 20.10
N CYS A 180 0.65 8.81 21.11
CA CYS A 180 -0.63 8.14 20.99
C CYS A 180 -1.73 9.11 20.55
N CYS A 181 -2.49 8.71 19.54
CA CYS A 181 -3.59 9.45 18.94
C CYS A 181 -4.82 8.55 18.82
N ARG A 182 -5.91 8.88 19.52
CA ARG A 182 -7.20 8.17 19.37
C ARG A 182 -7.98 8.76 18.21
N VAL A 183 -8.27 7.97 17.18
CA VAL A 183 -9.01 8.38 15.99
C VAL A 183 -10.40 7.78 16.01
N LEU A 184 -11.43 8.63 15.95
CA LEU A 184 -12.81 8.16 15.90
C LEU A 184 -13.13 7.58 14.51
N MET A 185 -13.76 6.40 14.47
CA MET A 185 -14.09 5.71 13.23
C MET A 185 -15.45 5.00 13.30
N ARG A 186 -16.13 4.90 12.15
CA ARG A 186 -17.36 4.10 12.04
C ARG A 186 -17.03 2.62 12.22
N ARG A 187 -17.86 1.91 13.00
CA ARG A 187 -17.69 0.48 13.28
C ARG A 187 -17.55 -0.38 12.03
N ASP A 188 -18.41 -0.15 11.05
CA ASP A 188 -18.40 -0.90 9.77
C ASP A 188 -17.06 -0.79 9.01
N TRP A 189 -16.29 0.26 9.27
CA TRP A 189 -15.01 0.48 8.62
C TRP A 189 -13.85 -0.16 9.37
N MET A 190 -13.95 -0.28 10.71
CA MET A 190 -12.88 -0.79 11.55
C MET A 190 -12.57 -2.28 11.28
N TYR A 191 -13.55 -3.07 10.83
CA TYR A 191 -13.38 -4.50 10.54
C TYR A 191 -12.30 -4.83 9.49
N HIS A 192 -11.88 -3.86 8.69
CA HIS A 192 -10.86 -4.07 7.67
C HIS A 192 -9.44 -3.72 8.14
N PHE A 193 -9.32 -2.99 9.25
CA PHE A 193 -8.04 -2.63 9.85
C PHE A 193 -7.49 -3.80 10.65
N LYS A 194 -6.17 -3.82 10.83
CA LYS A 194 -5.48 -4.85 11.60
C LYS A 194 -4.47 -4.19 12.53
N VAL A 195 -4.37 -4.69 13.75
CA VAL A 195 -3.32 -4.27 14.68
C VAL A 195 -1.95 -4.48 14.03
N ASN A 196 -1.00 -3.60 14.31
CA ASN A 196 0.34 -3.49 13.73
C ASN A 196 0.43 -2.96 12.28
N ASP A 197 -0.69 -2.73 11.60
CA ASP A 197 -0.64 -2.04 10.31
C ASP A 197 -0.17 -0.59 10.46
N ILE A 198 0.38 -0.02 9.39
CA ILE A 198 0.99 1.31 9.41
C ILE A 198 0.25 2.24 8.45
N LEU A 199 -0.17 3.40 8.96
CA LEU A 199 -0.76 4.47 8.18
C LEU A 199 0.21 5.63 8.01
N GLN A 200 0.37 6.10 6.78
CA GLN A 200 0.96 7.40 6.49
C GLN A 200 -0.15 8.44 6.35
N VAL A 201 -0.37 9.22 7.40
CA VAL A 201 -1.50 10.16 7.51
C VAL A 201 -1.10 11.51 8.10
N THR A 202 -1.94 12.50 7.84
CA THR A 202 -2.00 13.74 8.61
C THR A 202 -3.26 13.68 9.45
N LEU A 203 -3.10 13.74 10.77
CA LEU A 203 -4.17 13.82 11.74
C LEU A 203 -4.42 15.27 12.13
N LYS A 204 -5.68 15.61 12.37
CA LYS A 204 -6.13 16.91 12.88
C LYS A 204 -6.88 16.68 14.18
N ARG A 205 -6.68 17.56 15.17
CA ARG A 205 -7.48 17.60 16.40
C ARG A 205 -7.87 19.03 16.71
N LYS A 206 -9.16 19.29 16.80
CA LYS A 206 -9.68 20.57 17.30
C LYS A 206 -9.31 20.73 18.77
N ILE A 207 -8.98 21.94 19.21
CA ILE A 207 -8.38 22.20 20.55
C ILE A 207 -9.23 21.64 21.71
N PHE A 208 -10.55 21.62 21.59
CA PHE A 208 -11.48 21.14 22.61
C PHE A 208 -11.90 19.66 22.46
N PHE A 209 -11.37 18.95 21.46
CA PHE A 209 -11.75 17.58 21.16
C PHE A 209 -10.68 16.61 21.65
N VAL A 210 -11.12 15.47 22.19
CA VAL A 210 -10.23 14.39 22.64
C VAL A 210 -9.72 13.59 21.44
N TYR A 211 -10.59 13.32 20.48
CA TYR A 211 -10.31 12.49 19.31
C TYR A 211 -9.64 13.26 18.19
N TRP A 212 -8.75 12.57 17.48
CA TRP A 212 -8.14 12.99 16.24
C TRP A 212 -9.00 12.55 15.06
N GLU A 213 -8.94 13.31 13.98
CA GLU A 213 -9.57 13.03 12.70
C GLU A 213 -8.49 12.83 11.64
N ILE A 214 -8.69 11.92 10.69
CA ILE A 214 -7.79 11.77 9.54
C ILE A 214 -8.10 12.90 8.57
N GLU A 215 -7.20 13.87 8.47
CA GLU A 215 -7.34 15.02 7.57
C GLU A 215 -6.88 14.65 6.16
N GLN A 216 -5.72 13.99 6.08
CA GLN A 216 -5.14 13.55 4.81
C GLN A 216 -4.61 12.12 4.93
N PHE A 217 -4.89 11.34 3.90
CA PHE A 217 -4.44 9.97 3.78
C PHE A 217 -3.45 9.83 2.63
N LYS A 218 -2.24 9.36 2.92
CA LYS A 218 -1.21 9.14 1.90
C LYS A 218 -1.14 7.69 1.47
N VAL A 219 -0.90 6.78 2.43
CA VAL A 219 -0.66 5.36 2.18
C VAL A 219 -1.06 4.53 3.41
N TYR A 220 -1.52 3.30 3.17
CA TYR A 220 -1.70 2.25 4.16
C TYR A 220 -0.73 1.12 3.86
N TYR A 221 -0.08 0.58 4.88
CA TYR A 221 0.89 -0.51 4.78
C TYR A 221 0.50 -1.64 5.72
N THR A 222 0.80 -2.87 5.31
CA THR A 222 0.73 -4.04 6.21
C THR A 222 1.85 -3.98 7.25
N GLU A 223 1.72 -4.69 8.37
CA GLU A 223 2.75 -4.81 9.42
C GLU A 223 4.17 -5.12 8.89
N LYS A 224 4.31 -5.94 7.84
CA LYS A 224 5.61 -6.27 7.23
C LYS A 224 6.41 -5.05 6.77
N ALA A 225 5.74 -3.96 6.40
CA ALA A 225 6.40 -2.72 5.99
C ALA A 225 7.26 -2.10 7.11
N ALA A 226 6.99 -2.43 8.38
CA ALA A 226 7.80 -1.99 9.52
C ALA A 226 9.29 -2.37 9.37
N ARG A 227 9.61 -3.45 8.65
CA ARG A 227 10.99 -3.89 8.41
C ARG A 227 11.78 -2.95 7.49
N TYR A 228 11.08 -2.03 6.81
CA TYR A 228 11.62 -1.27 5.68
C TYR A 228 11.40 0.24 5.77
N LEU A 229 10.61 0.70 6.75
CA LEU A 229 10.26 2.11 7.00
C LEU A 229 11.05 2.65 8.19
#